data_AF-A0A1H3TR79-F1
#
_entry.id   AF-A0A1H3TR79-F1
#
_cell.length_a   1.000
_cell.length_b   1.000
_cell.length_c   1.000
_cell.angle_alpha   90.00
_cell.angle_beta   90.00
_cell.angle_gamma   90.00
#
_symmetry.space_group_name_H-M   'P 1'
#
loop_
_entity.id
_entity.type
_entity.pdbx_description
1 polymer ?
#
loop_
_entity_poly.entity_id
_entity_poly.type
_entity_poly.pdbx_seq_one_letter_code
_entity_poly.pdbx_strand_id
1 'polypeptide(L)'
;MRFVFPILLLLPACDPGLPPAKTAMSATAQAQPFPQLLPLDMLLAEGSRPSRAAAAQQELQGRAARLTGARITPPVTGGLEARGQRLRERAAQLRAVDI
;
A
#
# COMPACT_ATOMS: atom_id res chain seq x y z
N MET A 1 -2.29 -42.55 6.65
CA MET A 1 -2.77 -42.42 5.26
C MET A 1 -2.30 -41.10 4.65
N ARG A 2 -1.00 -40.96 4.33
CA ARG A 2 -0.40 -39.65 3.99
C ARG A 2 0.55 -39.71 2.77
N PHE A 3 0.38 -40.71 1.90
CA PHE A 3 1.22 -40.94 0.71
C PHE A 3 0.40 -41.16 -0.58
N VAL A 4 -0.92 -40.99 -0.55
CA VAL A 4 -1.79 -41.30 -1.70
C VAL A 4 -1.73 -40.21 -2.78
N PHE A 5 -1.46 -38.95 -2.39
CA PHE A 5 -1.48 -37.80 -3.30
C PHE A 5 -0.36 -37.80 -4.37
N PRO A 6 0.92 -38.12 -4.07
CA PRO A 6 1.96 -38.15 -5.10
C PRO A 6 1.79 -39.31 -6.10
N ILE A 7 1.10 -40.39 -5.71
CA ILE A 7 0.88 -41.55 -6.58
C ILE A 7 -0.16 -41.23 -7.67
N LEU A 8 -1.22 -40.50 -7.35
CA LEU A 8 -2.26 -40.10 -8.31
C LEU A 8 -1.74 -39.18 -9.44
N LEU A 9 -0.65 -38.44 -9.21
CA LEU A 9 0.00 -37.62 -10.23
C LEU A 9 0.86 -38.43 -11.22
N LEU A 10 1.24 -39.66 -10.86
CA LEU A 10 2.07 -40.54 -11.69
C LEU A 10 1.24 -41.44 -12.62
N LEU A 11 -0.04 -41.69 -12.30
CA LEU A 11 -0.94 -42.49 -13.14
C LEU A 11 -1.16 -41.95 -14.56
N PRO A 12 -1.34 -40.63 -14.81
CA PRO A 12 -1.48 -40.16 -16.18
C PRO A 12 -0.17 -40.32 -16.97
N ALA A 13 1.00 -40.30 -16.33
CA ALA A 13 2.30 -40.40 -17.02
C ALA A 13 2.63 -41.80 -17.58
N CYS A 14 1.87 -42.83 -17.17
CA CYS A 14 2.01 -44.20 -17.67
C CYS A 14 0.90 -44.61 -18.66
N ASP A 15 0.03 -43.69 -19.06
CA ASP A 15 -0.99 -43.97 -20.06
C ASP A 15 -0.32 -44.18 -21.43
N PRO A 16 -0.39 -45.39 -22.03
CA PRO A 16 0.16 -45.65 -23.36
C PRO A 16 -0.55 -44.87 -24.48
N GLY A 17 -1.68 -44.24 -24.19
CA GLY A 17 -2.40 -43.31 -25.08
C GLY A 17 -1.87 -41.87 -25.05
N LEU A 18 -0.93 -41.52 -24.17
CA LEU A 18 -0.30 -40.20 -24.20
C LEU A 18 0.56 -40.04 -25.46
N PRO A 19 0.47 -38.89 -26.15
CA PRO A 19 1.41 -38.60 -27.22
C PRO A 19 2.83 -38.62 -26.64
N PRO A 20 3.80 -39.24 -27.34
CA PRO A 20 5.17 -39.29 -26.85
C PRO A 20 5.66 -37.86 -26.59
N ALA A 21 6.20 -37.59 -25.39
CA ALA A 21 6.81 -36.30 -25.05
C ALA A 21 7.98 -35.91 -25.99
N LYS A 22 8.41 -36.88 -26.82
CA LYS A 22 9.24 -36.68 -28.00
C LYS A 22 8.38 -36.39 -29.23
N THR A 23 7.49 -35.40 -29.17
CA THR A 23 7.10 -34.75 -30.42
C THR A 23 8.35 -34.05 -30.91
N ALA A 24 8.83 -34.45 -32.09
CA ALA A 24 10.00 -33.83 -32.70
C ALA A 24 9.72 -32.32 -32.78
N MET A 25 10.51 -31.51 -32.07
CA MET A 25 10.50 -30.07 -32.28
C MET A 25 10.57 -29.83 -33.78
N SER A 26 9.64 -29.07 -34.33
CA SER A 26 9.63 -28.78 -35.76
C SER A 26 10.98 -28.21 -36.18
N ALA A 27 11.42 -28.47 -37.41
CA ALA A 27 12.65 -27.86 -37.95
C ALA A 27 12.61 -26.33 -37.82
N THR A 28 11.42 -25.73 -37.90
CA THR A 28 11.19 -24.30 -37.67
C THR A 28 11.42 -23.87 -36.23
N ALA A 29 11.08 -24.69 -35.23
CA ALA A 29 11.32 -24.40 -33.82
C ALA A 29 12.80 -24.61 -33.44
N GLN A 30 13.48 -25.60 -34.03
CA GLN A 30 14.91 -25.84 -33.82
C GLN A 30 15.79 -24.75 -34.46
N ALA A 31 15.32 -24.18 -35.58
CA ALA A 31 16.02 -23.09 -36.27
C ALA A 31 15.83 -21.72 -35.58
N GLN A 32 14.99 -21.63 -34.54
CA GLN A 32 14.85 -20.36 -33.82
C GLN A 32 16.11 -20.09 -32.99
N PRO A 33 16.64 -18.86 -33.04
CA PRO A 33 17.71 -18.47 -32.15
C PRO A 33 17.24 -18.56 -30.69
N PHE A 34 18.15 -18.92 -29.79
CA PHE A 34 17.87 -18.90 -28.36
C PHE A 34 17.38 -17.50 -27.94
N PRO A 35 16.35 -17.42 -27.08
CA PRO A 35 15.88 -16.14 -26.59
C PRO A 35 16.99 -15.42 -25.83
N GLN A 36 17.15 -14.13 -26.09
CA GLN A 36 18.08 -13.30 -25.34
C GLN A 36 17.47 -12.99 -23.98
N LEU A 37 18.20 -13.32 -22.91
CA LEU A 37 17.83 -12.93 -21.55
C LEU A 37 18.11 -11.44 -21.38
N LEU A 38 17.06 -10.65 -21.14
CA LEU A 38 17.20 -9.24 -20.83
C LEU A 38 17.56 -9.07 -19.34
N PRO A 39 18.55 -8.21 -19.00
CA PRO A 39 18.90 -7.94 -17.62
C PRO A 39 17.74 -7.25 -16.90
N LEU A 40 17.39 -7.75 -15.71
CA LEU A 40 16.30 -7.22 -14.89
C LEU A 40 16.76 -6.09 -13.96
N ASP A 41 18.03 -5.69 -14.01
CA ASP A 41 18.64 -4.75 -13.07
C ASP A 41 17.89 -3.43 -12.96
N MET A 42 17.38 -2.92 -14.09
CA MET A 42 16.57 -1.69 -14.11
C MET A 42 15.21 -1.85 -13.42
N LEU A 43 14.58 -3.01 -13.56
CA LEU A 43 13.29 -3.31 -12.91
C LEU A 43 13.48 -3.52 -11.40
N LEU A 44 14.58 -4.16 -11.02
CA LEU A 44 14.94 -4.36 -9.61
C LEU A 44 15.34 -3.03 -8.94
N ALA A 45 16.03 -2.15 -9.65
CA ALA A 45 16.38 -0.82 -9.17
C ALA A 45 15.12 0.03 -8.88
N GLU A 46 14.08 -0.06 -9.71
CA GLU A 46 12.81 0.64 -9.49
C GLU A 46 12.11 0.13 -8.21
N GLY A 47 12.14 -1.18 -7.95
CA GLY A 47 11.60 -1.78 -6.73
C GLY A 47 12.35 -1.40 -5.44
N SER A 48 13.62 -0.99 -5.55
CA SER A 48 14.42 -0.52 -4.42
C SER A 48 14.18 0.96 -4.06
N ARG A 49 13.40 1.70 -4.88
CA ARG A 49 13.14 3.10 -4.61
C ARG A 49 12.29 3.28 -3.35
N PRO A 50 12.61 4.27 -2.50
CA PRO A 50 11.81 4.56 -1.32
C PRO A 50 10.38 4.92 -1.73
N SER A 51 9.41 4.21 -1.16
CA SER A 51 8.00 4.42 -1.44
C SER A 51 7.53 5.78 -0.88
N ARG A 52 7.03 6.65 -1.77
CA ARG A 52 6.40 7.91 -1.38
C ARG A 52 5.22 7.70 -0.43
N ALA A 53 4.47 6.61 -0.61
CA ALA A 53 3.37 6.25 0.26
C ALA A 53 3.86 5.85 1.66
N ALA A 54 4.96 5.10 1.76
CA ALA A 54 5.57 4.74 3.04
C ALA A 54 6.08 5.98 3.80
N ALA A 55 6.72 6.92 3.09
CA ALA A 55 7.16 8.19 3.68
C ALA A 55 5.98 9.02 4.22
N ALA A 56 4.92 9.15 3.43
CA ALA A 56 3.71 9.86 3.85
C ALA A 56 3.03 9.19 5.05
N GLN A 57 2.98 7.85 5.08
CA GLN A 57 2.44 7.09 6.22
C GLN A 57 3.24 7.35 7.50
N GLN A 58 4.57 7.34 7.42
CA GLN A 58 5.44 7.58 8.57
C GLN A 58 5.25 9.00 9.12
N GLU A 59 5.11 10.00 8.24
CA GLU A 59 4.80 11.37 8.65
C GLU A 59 3.43 11.46 9.35
N LEU A 60 2.39 10.84 8.79
CA LEU A 60 1.05 10.82 9.38
C LEU A 60 1.03 10.13 10.74
N GLN A 61 1.75 9.02 10.90
CA GLN A 61 1.90 8.33 12.19
C GLN A 61 2.58 9.22 13.23
N GLY A 62 3.62 9.95 12.84
CA GLY A 62 4.27 10.93 13.71
C GLY A 62 3.33 12.07 14.14
N ARG A 63 2.51 12.58 13.21
CA ARG A 63 1.48 13.59 13.51
C ARG A 63 0.40 13.03 14.45
N ALA A 64 -0.07 11.82 14.20
CA ALA A 64 -1.05 11.15 15.05
C ALA A 64 -0.54 10.98 16.48
N ALA A 65 0.69 10.50 16.66
CA ALA A 65 1.30 10.34 17.99
C ALA A 65 1.37 11.67 18.76
N ARG A 66 1.70 12.78 18.08
CA ARG A 66 1.70 14.12 18.68
C ARG A 66 0.29 14.56 19.10
N LEU A 67 -0.72 14.27 18.28
CA LEU A 67 -2.12 14.60 18.58
C LEU A 67 -2.66 13.75 19.74
N THR A 68 -2.34 12.46 19.80
CA THR A 68 -2.74 11.58 20.91
C THR A 68 -2.13 12.03 22.25
N GLY A 69 -0.92 12.58 22.23
CA GLY A 69 -0.27 13.15 23.42
C GLY A 69 -0.71 14.58 23.77
N ALA A 70 -1.40 15.27 22.86
CA ALA A 70 -1.82 16.65 23.09
C ALA A 70 -3.02 16.69 24.04
N ARG A 71 -2.82 17.23 25.26
CA ARG A 71 -3.94 17.62 26.13
C ARG A 71 -4.64 18.82 25.51
N ILE A 72 -5.76 18.57 24.83
CA ILE A 72 -6.66 19.61 24.38
C ILE A 72 -7.39 20.14 25.62
N THR A 73 -7.12 21.38 26.00
CA THR A 73 -7.88 22.04 27.07
C THR A 73 -9.36 21.99 26.68
N PRO A 74 -10.23 21.40 27.51
CA PRO A 74 -11.65 21.34 27.20
C PRO A 74 -12.16 22.77 26.98
N PRO A 75 -13.05 22.99 26.00
CA PRO A 75 -13.62 24.30 25.78
C PRO A 75 -14.30 24.74 27.07
N VAL A 76 -14.01 25.96 27.53
CA VAL A 76 -14.63 26.51 28.74
C VAL A 76 -16.14 26.56 28.52
N THR A 77 -16.86 25.61 29.11
CA THR A 77 -18.32 25.52 29.03
C THR A 77 -18.95 26.44 30.06
N GLY A 78 -18.85 27.76 29.82
CA GLY A 78 -19.81 28.70 30.37
C GLY A 78 -21.08 28.71 29.52
N GLY A 79 -22.20 29.18 30.05
CA GLY A 79 -23.43 29.35 29.29
C GLY A 79 -23.19 30.13 27.98
N LEU A 80 -23.81 29.69 26.88
CA LEU A 80 -23.69 30.33 25.56
C LEU A 80 -24.06 31.81 25.64
N GLU A 81 -25.04 32.16 26.47
CA GLU A 81 -25.47 33.53 26.75
C GLU A 81 -24.33 34.38 27.34
N ALA A 82 -23.66 33.89 28.38
CA ALA A 82 -22.52 34.57 29.01
C ALA A 82 -21.32 34.73 28.05
N ARG A 83 -21.19 33.84 27.07
CA ARG A 83 -20.21 33.96 25.98
C ARG A 83 -20.64 35.00 24.94
N GLY A 84 -21.90 34.98 24.53
CA GLY A 84 -22.46 35.95 23.60
C GLY A 84 -22.45 37.37 24.15
N GLN A 85 -22.66 37.53 25.46
CA GLN A 85 -22.56 38.82 26.16
C GLN A 85 -21.12 39.35 26.12
N ARG A 86 -20.14 38.53 26.52
CA ARG A 86 -18.70 38.89 26.50
C ARG A 86 -18.19 39.23 25.10
N LEU A 87 -18.65 38.53 24.06
CA LEU A 87 -18.31 38.84 22.67
C LEU A 87 -18.85 40.21 22.24
N ARG A 88 -20.11 40.53 22.59
CA ARG A 88 -20.71 41.83 22.29
C ARG A 88 -20.00 42.98 23.01
N GLU A 89 -19.68 42.80 24.29
CA GLU A 89 -18.90 43.77 25.08
C GLU A 89 -17.53 44.02 24.46
N ARG A 90 -16.82 42.96 24.10
CA ARG A 90 -15.50 43.07 23.47
C ARG A 90 -15.56 43.71 22.08
N ALA A 91 -16.59 43.40 21.29
CA ALA A 91 -16.81 44.05 20.00
C ALA A 91 -17.12 45.55 20.15
N ALA A 92 -17.87 45.93 21.19
CA ALA A 92 -18.12 47.34 21.50
C ALA A 92 -16.84 48.06 21.94
N GLN A 93 -16.00 47.42 22.77
CA GLN A 93 -14.69 47.96 23.14
C GLN A 93 -13.78 48.15 21.93
N LEU A 94 -13.70 47.17 21.02
CA LEU A 94 -12.89 47.26 19.81
C LEU A 94 -13.38 48.33 18.83
N ARG A 95 -14.69 48.62 18.79
CA ARG A 95 -15.22 49.74 17.99
C ARG A 95 -14.97 51.10 18.64
N ALA A 96 -14.86 51.14 19.96
CA ALA A 96 -14.57 52.38 20.70
C ALA A 96 -13.08 52.73 20.68
N VAL A 97 -12.22 51.72 20.51
CA VAL A 97 -10.81 51.91 20.18
C VAL A 97 -10.73 52.06 18.66
N ASP A 98 -11.07 53.26 18.14
CA ASP A 98 -10.79 53.60 16.75
C ASP A 98 -9.29 53.33 16.48
N ILE A 99 -9.00 52.43 15.54
CA ILE A 99 -7.67 52.21 14.95
C ILE A 99 -7.59 53.08 13.70
#